data_AF-A0A2M9P377-F1
#
_entry.id   AF-A0A2M9P377-F1
#
_cell.length_a   1.000
_cell.length_b   1.000
_cell.length_c   1.000
_cell.angle_alpha   90.00
_cell.angle_beta   90.00
_cell.angle_gamma   90.00
#
_symmetry.space_group_name_H-M   'P 1'
#
loop_
_entity.id
_entity.type
_entity.pdbx_description
1 polymer ?
#
loop_
_entity_poly.entity_id
_entity_poly.type
_entity_poly.pdbx_seq_one_letter_code
_entity_poly.pdbx_strand_id
1 'polypeptide(L)'
;VEIEKAKASGLDSYEILTDMASAIAPGSDGLIFHPYMAGERAPLWSADARGSFFGLALHHTRDHMVRAVLEGVMYNLYSVLLAVRELAGAPEKIHASGGFVRSKLWRQIMADVFNQNVTIPESFESSSLGAAVLGLYALGEIESLDEVEGMIGDTNELVPIEANV
;
A
#
# COMPACT_ATOMS: atom_id res chain seq x y z
N VAL A 1 8.37 19.74 13.96
CA VAL A 1 6.95 20.09 13.74
C VAL A 1 6.02 18.88 13.91
N GLU A 2 5.97 17.88 13.03
CA GLU A 2 4.98 16.78 13.13
C GLU A 2 5.30 15.82 14.27
N ILE A 3 6.58 15.53 14.48
CA ILE A 3 7.05 14.74 15.63
C ILE A 3 6.74 15.48 16.96
N GLU A 4 6.76 16.80 16.95
CA GLU A 4 6.41 17.60 18.14
C GLU A 4 4.89 17.68 18.33
N LYS A 5 4.12 17.82 17.24
CA LYS A 5 2.65 17.74 17.27
C LYS A 5 2.17 16.37 17.74
N ALA A 6 2.75 15.28 17.21
CA ALA A 6 2.52 13.90 17.63
C ALA A 6 2.75 13.71 19.13
N LYS A 7 3.89 14.21 19.64
CA LYS A 7 4.20 14.20 21.07
C LYS A 7 3.20 15.03 21.89
N ALA A 8 2.67 16.12 21.35
CA ALA A 8 1.71 17.00 22.04
C ALA A 8 0.26 16.46 21.99
N SER A 9 -0.11 15.72 20.95
CA SER A 9 -1.46 15.18 20.75
C SER A 9 -1.60 13.70 21.15
N GLY A 10 -0.50 13.01 21.44
CA GLY A 10 -0.47 11.58 21.75
C GLY A 10 -0.73 10.68 20.54
N LEU A 11 -0.71 11.23 19.32
CA LEU A 11 -0.94 10.52 18.06
C LEU A 11 0.39 10.10 17.42
N ASP A 12 0.36 9.08 16.57
CA ASP A 12 1.53 8.71 15.77
C ASP A 12 1.80 9.75 14.67
N SER A 13 3.06 10.04 14.38
CA SER A 13 3.44 10.98 13.32
C SER A 13 2.92 10.59 11.93
N TYR A 14 2.74 9.30 11.66
CA TYR A 14 2.13 8.81 10.43
C TYR A 14 0.65 9.14 10.36
N GLU A 15 -0.09 9.04 11.48
CA GLU A 15 -1.52 9.37 11.52
C GLU A 15 -1.73 10.84 11.16
N ILE A 16 -0.92 11.73 11.74
CA ILE A 16 -0.96 13.17 11.41
C ILE A 16 -0.73 13.41 9.92
N LEU A 17 0.27 12.75 9.31
CA LEU A 17 0.56 12.91 7.89
C LEU A 17 -0.57 12.35 7.02
N THR A 18 -1.15 11.20 7.39
CA THR A 18 -2.27 10.64 6.63
C THR A 18 -3.55 11.45 6.79
N ASP A 19 -3.78 12.08 7.94
CA ASP A 19 -4.90 12.99 8.14
C ASP A 19 -4.77 14.23 7.26
N MET A 20 -3.57 14.82 7.17
CA MET A 20 -3.29 15.92 6.23
C MET A 20 -3.59 15.51 4.78
N ALA A 21 -3.11 14.34 4.36
CA ALA A 21 -3.33 13.85 3.00
C ALA A 21 -4.81 13.48 2.71
N SER A 22 -5.58 13.13 3.74
CA SER A 22 -7.00 12.76 3.59
C SER A 22 -7.89 13.94 3.19
N ALA A 23 -7.46 15.16 3.50
CA ALA A 23 -8.16 16.39 3.13
C ALA A 23 -7.95 16.78 1.64
N ILE A 24 -7.00 16.17 0.95
CA ILE A 24 -6.72 16.41 -0.46
C ILE A 24 -7.49 15.42 -1.31
N ALA A 25 -8.06 15.88 -2.43
CA ALA A 25 -8.76 15.00 -3.36
C ALA A 25 -7.81 13.97 -4.01
N PRO A 26 -8.32 12.82 -4.48
CA PRO A 26 -7.54 11.89 -5.29
C PRO A 26 -6.84 12.57 -6.47
N GLY A 27 -5.60 12.16 -6.72
CA GLY A 27 -4.75 12.70 -7.78
C GLY A 27 -3.95 13.94 -7.38
N SER A 28 -4.06 14.39 -6.12
CA SER A 28 -3.22 15.46 -5.55
C SER A 28 -3.20 16.75 -6.36
N ASP A 29 -4.33 17.11 -7.00
CA ASP A 29 -4.46 18.23 -7.94
C ASP A 29 -3.42 18.23 -9.08
N GLY A 30 -3.00 17.04 -9.51
CA GLY A 30 -2.05 16.83 -10.60
C GLY A 30 -0.58 16.77 -10.17
N LEU A 31 -0.28 16.87 -8.87
CA LEU A 31 1.07 16.68 -8.35
C LEU A 31 1.43 15.20 -8.30
N ILE A 32 2.48 14.81 -9.02
CA ILE A 32 2.99 13.44 -9.06
C ILE A 32 4.29 13.33 -8.27
N PHE A 33 4.43 12.27 -7.49
CA PHE A 33 5.68 11.90 -6.84
C PHE A 33 6.23 10.59 -7.42
N HIS A 34 7.49 10.62 -7.84
CA HIS A 34 8.25 9.44 -8.18
C HIS A 34 9.00 8.94 -6.93
N PRO A 35 8.74 7.72 -6.42
CA PRO A 35 9.23 7.27 -5.12
C PRO A 35 10.65 6.68 -5.11
N TYR A 36 11.47 6.94 -6.13
CA TYR A 36 12.76 6.27 -6.37
C TYR A 36 13.92 6.81 -5.52
N MET A 37 13.69 7.06 -4.23
CA MET A 37 14.65 7.75 -3.35
C MET A 37 15.99 7.03 -3.20
N ALA A 38 16.03 5.71 -3.41
CA ALA A 38 17.22 4.86 -3.28
C ALA A 38 17.53 4.08 -4.58
N GLY A 39 17.12 4.60 -5.74
CA GLY A 39 16.99 3.80 -6.96
C GLY A 39 15.69 3.01 -6.95
N GLU A 40 15.50 2.16 -7.95
CA GLU A 40 14.32 1.31 -8.07
C GLU A 40 14.65 -0.08 -8.63
N ARG A 41 14.00 -1.11 -8.07
CA ARG A 41 13.99 -2.48 -8.64
C ARG A 41 12.83 -2.56 -9.62
N ALA A 42 11.85 -3.43 -9.39
CA ALA A 42 10.64 -3.38 -10.21
C ALA A 42 9.91 -2.04 -10.00
N PRO A 43 9.42 -1.37 -11.06
CA PRO A 43 9.41 -1.82 -12.45
C PRO A 43 10.64 -1.38 -13.28
N LEU A 44 11.44 -0.41 -12.82
CA LEU A 44 12.44 0.28 -13.66
C LEU A 44 13.82 -0.41 -13.77
N TRP A 45 14.18 -1.22 -12.78
CA TRP A 45 15.46 -1.90 -12.59
C TRP A 45 16.67 -0.97 -12.77
N SER A 46 16.62 0.19 -12.12
CA SER A 46 17.62 1.24 -12.23
C SER A 46 18.08 1.73 -10.85
N ALA A 47 19.33 1.44 -10.51
CA ALA A 47 19.97 1.97 -9.30
C ALA A 47 20.20 3.50 -9.37
N ASP A 48 20.17 4.07 -10.57
CA ASP A 48 20.38 5.51 -10.81
C ASP A 48 19.08 6.32 -10.76
N ALA A 49 17.91 5.66 -10.67
CA ALA A 49 16.64 6.35 -10.49
C ALA A 49 16.63 7.20 -9.21
N ARG A 50 15.97 8.35 -9.26
CA ARG A 50 15.88 9.30 -8.14
C ARG A 50 14.45 9.76 -7.93
N GLY A 51 14.12 10.03 -6.67
CA GLY A 51 12.81 10.57 -6.33
C GLY A 51 12.64 12.00 -6.83
N SER A 52 11.41 12.36 -7.20
CA SER A 52 11.09 13.70 -7.69
C SER A 52 9.61 14.02 -7.54
N PHE A 53 9.31 15.31 -7.38
CA PHE A 53 7.96 15.84 -7.58
C PHE A 53 7.86 16.44 -8.97
N PHE A 54 6.78 16.13 -9.68
CA PHE A 54 6.48 16.65 -11.01
C PHE A 54 5.09 17.29 -11.02
N GLY A 55 4.97 18.48 -11.63
CA GLY A 55 3.70 19.21 -11.69
C GLY A 55 3.47 20.23 -10.57
N LEU A 56 4.51 20.61 -9.81
CA LEU A 56 4.38 21.64 -8.78
C LEU A 56 3.82 22.96 -9.32
N ALA A 57 2.94 23.57 -8.53
CA ALA A 57 2.24 24.81 -8.83
C ALA A 57 1.91 25.54 -7.52
N LEU A 58 1.66 26.85 -7.58
CA LEU A 58 1.53 27.70 -6.38
C LEU A 58 0.38 27.33 -5.43
N HIS A 59 -0.64 26.62 -5.91
CA HIS A 59 -1.76 26.16 -5.08
C HIS A 59 -1.43 24.89 -4.29
N HIS A 60 -0.39 24.15 -4.67
CA HIS A 60 0.00 22.94 -3.96
C HIS A 60 0.54 23.29 -2.58
N THR A 61 -0.11 22.74 -1.57
CA THR A 61 0.28 22.86 -0.17
C THR A 61 1.14 21.66 0.25
N ARG A 62 1.62 21.69 1.48
CA ARG A 62 2.28 20.54 2.10
C ARG A 62 1.42 19.29 2.07
N ASP A 63 0.12 19.43 2.30
CA ASP A 63 -0.83 18.33 2.35
C ASP A 63 -0.92 17.64 0.99
N HIS A 64 -0.86 18.42 -0.11
CA HIS A 64 -0.76 17.87 -1.47
C HIS A 64 0.53 17.09 -1.67
N MET A 65 1.65 17.59 -1.15
CA MET A 65 2.92 16.85 -1.25
C MET A 65 2.86 15.53 -0.49
N VAL A 66 2.24 15.49 0.68
CA VAL A 66 2.05 14.23 1.42
C VAL A 66 1.15 13.29 0.63
N ARG A 67 0.00 13.77 0.13
CA ARG A 67 -0.93 12.96 -0.67
C ARG A 67 -0.25 12.40 -1.92
N ALA A 68 0.50 13.22 -2.65
CA ALA A 68 1.24 12.81 -3.84
C ALA A 68 2.29 11.74 -3.53
N VAL A 69 2.94 11.79 -2.36
CA VAL A 69 3.85 10.71 -1.93
C VAL A 69 3.11 9.40 -1.73
N LEU A 70 1.95 9.42 -1.06
CA LEU A 70 1.17 8.19 -0.82
C LEU A 70 0.69 7.59 -2.16
N GLU A 71 0.13 8.43 -3.04
CA GLU A 71 -0.33 8.02 -4.36
C GLU A 71 0.81 7.57 -5.27
N GLY A 72 1.96 8.27 -5.25
CA GLY A 72 3.15 7.93 -6.03
C GLY A 72 3.71 6.55 -5.71
N VAL A 73 3.72 6.15 -4.43
CA VAL A 73 4.08 4.78 -4.04
C VAL A 73 3.08 3.77 -4.59
N MET A 74 1.77 4.07 -4.55
CA MET A 74 0.74 3.18 -5.09
C MET A 74 0.80 3.08 -6.62
N TYR A 75 1.06 4.17 -7.33
CA TYR A 75 1.27 4.14 -8.79
C TYR A 75 2.48 3.32 -9.19
N ASN A 76 3.57 3.37 -8.41
CA ASN A 76 4.72 2.52 -8.63
C ASN A 76 4.39 1.03 -8.45
N LEU A 77 3.69 0.66 -7.37
CA LEU A 77 3.22 -0.71 -7.16
C LEU A 77 2.22 -1.15 -8.25
N TYR A 78 1.33 -0.26 -8.67
CA TYR A 78 0.39 -0.54 -9.75
C TYR A 78 1.10 -0.80 -11.08
N SER A 79 2.18 -0.07 -11.36
CA SER A 79 3.03 -0.32 -12.54
C SER A 79 3.64 -1.73 -12.51
N VAL A 80 4.00 -2.24 -11.32
CA VAL A 80 4.43 -3.64 -11.15
C VAL A 80 3.27 -4.60 -11.40
N LEU A 81 2.07 -4.31 -10.88
CA LEU A 81 0.88 -5.12 -11.15
C LEU A 81 0.62 -5.23 -12.66
N LEU A 82 0.69 -4.13 -13.41
CA LEU A 82 0.49 -4.14 -14.86
C LEU A 82 1.46 -5.10 -15.56
N ALA A 83 2.75 -5.06 -15.19
CA ALA A 83 3.75 -5.98 -15.74
C ALA A 83 3.46 -7.46 -15.37
N VAL A 84 2.98 -7.73 -14.16
CA VAL A 84 2.56 -9.09 -13.75
C VAL A 84 1.33 -9.54 -14.53
N ARG A 85 0.36 -8.64 -14.75
CA ARG A 85 -0.88 -8.94 -15.47
C ARG A 85 -0.65 -9.34 -16.92
N GLU A 86 0.37 -8.78 -17.57
CA GLU A 86 0.76 -9.18 -18.92
C GLU A 86 1.21 -10.65 -19.01
N LEU A 87 1.71 -11.22 -17.91
CA LEU A 87 2.23 -12.59 -17.84
C LEU A 87 1.24 -13.59 -17.25
N ALA A 88 0.50 -13.19 -16.22
CA ALA A 88 -0.35 -14.07 -15.41
C ALA A 88 -1.86 -13.78 -15.53
N GLY A 89 -2.24 -12.71 -16.24
CA GLY A 89 -3.63 -12.23 -16.29
C GLY A 89 -4.00 -11.35 -15.10
N ALA A 90 -5.25 -10.88 -15.08
CA ALA A 90 -5.76 -10.06 -13.98
C ALA A 90 -5.95 -10.90 -12.71
N PRO A 91 -5.48 -10.46 -11.53
CA PRO A 91 -5.74 -11.19 -10.31
C PRO A 91 -7.21 -11.07 -9.92
N GLU A 92 -7.77 -12.13 -9.33
CA GLU A 92 -9.14 -12.12 -8.82
C GLU A 92 -9.26 -11.34 -7.49
N LYS A 93 -8.20 -11.37 -6.67
CA LYS A 93 -8.13 -10.68 -5.38
C LYS A 93 -6.71 -10.18 -5.12
N ILE A 94 -6.62 -9.07 -4.38
CA ILE A 94 -5.35 -8.57 -3.84
C ILE A 94 -5.34 -8.82 -2.34
N HIS A 95 -4.34 -9.59 -1.87
CA HIS A 95 -4.05 -9.71 -0.44
C HIS A 95 -2.94 -8.73 -0.08
N ALA A 96 -3.23 -7.79 0.82
CA ALA A 96 -2.27 -6.81 1.28
C ALA A 96 -1.85 -7.08 2.74
N SER A 97 -0.55 -6.99 3.01
CA SER A 97 0.04 -7.15 4.34
C SER A 97 1.20 -6.16 4.54
N GLY A 98 1.77 -6.12 5.75
CA GLY A 98 2.89 -5.24 6.10
C GLY A 98 2.47 -3.89 6.72
N GLY A 99 3.45 -3.05 7.06
CA GLY A 99 3.23 -1.88 7.93
C GLY A 99 2.22 -0.85 7.39
N PHE A 100 2.10 -0.69 6.07
CA PHE A 100 1.22 0.30 5.48
C PHE A 100 -0.27 -0.02 5.63
N VAL A 101 -0.63 -1.30 5.82
CA VAL A 101 -2.04 -1.73 5.97
C VAL A 101 -2.66 -1.22 7.26
N ARG A 102 -1.88 -0.64 8.18
CA ARG A 102 -2.39 0.05 9.37
C ARG A 102 -3.14 1.34 8.99
N SER A 103 -2.67 2.06 7.97
CA SER A 103 -3.31 3.31 7.53
C SER A 103 -4.58 3.03 6.74
N LYS A 104 -5.72 3.59 7.17
CA LYS A 104 -6.99 3.49 6.41
C LYS A 104 -6.88 4.15 5.04
N LEU A 105 -6.22 5.30 4.96
CA LEU A 105 -6.05 6.04 3.71
C LEU A 105 -5.22 5.25 2.68
N TRP A 106 -4.07 4.68 3.07
CA TRP A 106 -3.25 3.89 2.13
C TRP A 106 -3.99 2.68 1.57
N ARG A 107 -4.76 1.99 2.42
CA ARG A 107 -5.58 0.86 1.99
C ARG A 107 -6.62 1.28 0.95
N GLN A 108 -7.28 2.41 1.17
CA GLN A 108 -8.27 2.91 0.21
C GLN A 108 -7.61 3.37 -1.09
N ILE A 109 -6.49 4.12 -1.02
CA ILE A 109 -5.73 4.51 -2.23
C ILE A 109 -5.31 3.28 -3.03
N MET A 110 -4.86 2.21 -2.36
CA MET A 110 -4.53 0.96 -3.06
C MET A 110 -5.73 0.39 -3.80
N ALA A 111 -6.88 0.25 -3.13
CA ALA A 111 -8.09 -0.27 -3.77
C ALA A 111 -8.53 0.59 -4.97
N ASP A 112 -8.52 1.91 -4.80
CA ASP A 112 -8.90 2.88 -5.83
C ASP A 112 -7.93 2.82 -7.02
N VAL A 113 -6.62 2.95 -6.80
CA VAL A 113 -5.60 2.94 -7.86
C VAL A 113 -5.57 1.61 -8.61
N PHE A 114 -5.75 0.49 -7.89
CA PHE A 114 -5.70 -0.82 -8.51
C PHE A 114 -7.02 -1.17 -9.19
N ASN A 115 -8.09 -0.45 -8.87
CA ASN A 115 -9.47 -0.75 -9.24
C ASN A 115 -9.85 -2.20 -8.94
N GLN A 116 -9.48 -2.66 -7.74
CA GLN A 116 -9.69 -4.03 -7.29
C GLN A 116 -9.96 -4.09 -5.80
N ASN A 117 -10.71 -5.10 -5.37
CA ASN A 117 -10.94 -5.37 -3.96
C ASN A 117 -9.63 -5.78 -3.29
N VAL A 118 -9.35 -5.17 -2.14
CA VAL A 118 -8.16 -5.45 -1.34
C VAL A 118 -8.58 -6.13 -0.04
N THR A 119 -8.14 -7.36 0.15
CA THR A 119 -8.35 -8.15 1.36
C THR A 119 -7.16 -8.02 2.29
N ILE A 120 -7.43 -7.74 3.57
CA ILE A 120 -6.41 -7.50 4.58
C ILE A 120 -6.69 -8.39 5.78
N PRO A 121 -5.82 -9.36 6.09
CA PRO A 121 -5.97 -10.18 7.28
C PRO A 121 -5.78 -9.34 8.54
N GLU A 122 -6.53 -9.68 9.59
CA GLU A 122 -6.37 -9.08 10.92
C GLU A 122 -5.02 -9.46 11.54
N SER A 123 -4.51 -10.65 11.21
CA SER A 123 -3.16 -11.09 11.59
C SER A 123 -2.10 -10.47 10.69
N PHE A 124 -1.25 -9.62 11.29
CA PHE A 124 -0.18 -8.91 10.58
C PHE A 124 1.08 -9.76 10.31
N GLU A 125 1.21 -10.93 10.92
CA GLU A 125 2.44 -11.74 10.95
C GLU A 125 2.47 -12.83 9.84
N SER A 126 2.21 -12.43 8.59
CA SER A 126 2.05 -13.36 7.47
C SER A 126 3.25 -14.29 7.24
N SER A 127 4.47 -13.78 7.42
CA SER A 127 5.71 -14.58 7.27
C SER A 127 5.85 -15.65 8.34
N SER A 128 5.54 -15.30 9.59
CA SER A 128 5.61 -16.23 10.73
C SER A 128 4.55 -17.32 10.60
N LEU A 129 3.34 -16.95 10.16
CA LEU A 129 2.28 -17.90 9.85
C LEU A 129 2.70 -18.87 8.74
N GLY A 130 3.23 -18.35 7.62
CA GLY A 130 3.71 -19.19 6.51
C GLY A 130 4.79 -20.18 6.95
N ALA A 131 5.74 -19.75 7.79
CA ALA A 131 6.76 -20.63 8.34
C ALA A 131 6.18 -21.74 9.24
N ALA A 132 5.18 -21.42 10.07
CA ALA A 132 4.49 -22.39 10.91
C ALA A 132 3.71 -23.41 10.07
N VAL A 133 2.98 -22.97 9.04
CA VAL A 133 2.24 -23.83 8.11
C VAL A 133 3.16 -24.81 7.39
N LEU A 134 4.30 -24.32 6.88
CA LEU A 134 5.31 -25.19 6.27
C LEU A 134 5.85 -26.24 7.26
N GLY A 135 6.02 -25.87 8.53
CA GLY A 135 6.42 -26.79 9.59
C GLY A 135 5.37 -27.87 9.87
N LEU A 136 4.10 -27.48 10.00
CA LEU A 136 2.98 -28.41 10.20
C LEU A 136 2.86 -29.39 9.02
N TYR A 137 2.97 -28.89 7.80
CA TYR A 137 2.93 -29.73 6.60
C TYR A 137 4.09 -30.74 6.58
N ALA A 138 5.32 -30.30 6.89
CA ALA A 138 6.49 -31.17 6.94
C ALA A 138 6.40 -32.25 8.04
N LEU A 139 5.68 -31.97 9.13
CA LEU A 139 5.42 -32.92 10.21
C LEU A 139 4.23 -33.87 9.91
N GLY A 140 3.47 -33.62 8.84
CA GLY A 140 2.27 -34.38 8.51
C GLY A 140 1.07 -34.05 9.40
N GLU A 141 1.08 -32.90 10.07
CA GLU A 141 -0.02 -32.41 10.94
C GLU A 141 -1.15 -31.75 10.12
N ILE A 142 -0.84 -31.34 8.89
CA ILE A 142 -1.80 -30.87 7.88
C ILE A 142 -1.52 -31.58 6.54
N GLU A 143 -2.56 -31.80 5.75
CA GLU A 143 -2.49 -32.56 4.50
C GLU A 143 -2.22 -31.69 3.27
N SER A 144 -2.54 -30.39 3.34
CA SER A 144 -2.30 -29.41 2.27
C SER A 144 -1.89 -28.05 2.84
N LEU A 145 -1.14 -27.29 2.05
CA LEU A 145 -0.86 -25.88 2.34
C LEU A 145 -2.11 -25.00 2.24
N ASP A 146 -3.16 -25.47 1.53
CA ASP A 146 -4.44 -24.75 1.41
C ASP A 146 -5.15 -24.60 2.77
N GLU A 147 -4.82 -25.43 3.76
CA GLU A 147 -5.35 -25.31 5.13
C GLU A 147 -5.00 -23.96 5.79
N VAL A 148 -4.02 -23.23 5.24
CA VAL A 148 -3.69 -21.86 5.67
C VAL A 148 -4.89 -20.90 5.55
N GLU A 149 -5.83 -21.15 4.65
CA GLU A 149 -7.03 -20.32 4.48
C GLU A 149 -7.87 -20.26 5.78
N GLY A 150 -7.89 -21.34 6.57
CA GLY A 150 -8.54 -21.36 7.87
C GLY A 150 -7.73 -20.71 8.99
N MET A 151 -6.47 -20.37 8.74
CA MET A 151 -5.50 -19.88 9.74
C MET A 151 -5.20 -18.39 9.64
N ILE A 152 -5.58 -17.74 8.54
CA ILE A 152 -5.36 -16.28 8.34
C ILE A 152 -6.24 -15.40 9.24
N GLY A 153 -7.26 -15.99 9.88
CA GLY A 153 -8.20 -15.29 10.76
C GLY A 153 -9.18 -14.40 10.01
N ASP A 154 -9.77 -13.44 10.73
CA ASP A 154 -10.71 -12.49 10.13
C ASP A 154 -10.01 -11.61 9.10
N THR A 155 -10.73 -11.27 8.03
CA THR A 155 -10.24 -10.40 6.97
C THR A 155 -11.16 -9.22 6.76
N ASN A 156 -10.57 -8.07 6.46
CA ASN A 156 -11.30 -6.87 6.07
C ASN A 156 -11.13 -6.65 4.58
N GLU A 157 -12.24 -6.46 3.89
CA GLU A 157 -12.26 -6.14 2.46
C GLU A 157 -12.48 -4.64 2.26
N LEU A 158 -11.63 -4.02 1.46
CA LEU A 158 -11.83 -2.66 0.96
C LEU A 158 -12.18 -2.73 -0.52
N VAL A 159 -13.25 -2.02 -0.88
CA VAL A 159 -13.69 -1.86 -2.27
C VAL A 159 -13.23 -0.51 -2.83
N PRO A 160 -12.92 -0.44 -4.14
CA PRO A 160 -12.64 0.83 -4.80
C PRO A 160 -13.84 1.78 -4.70
N ILE A 161 -13.57 3.07 -4.48
CA ILE A 161 -14.57 4.13 -4.58
C ILE A 161 -14.68 4.54 -6.05
N GLU A 162 -15.86 4.32 -6.66
CA GLU A 162 -16.08 4.53 -8.11
C GLU A 162 -15.67 5.91 -8.62
N ALA A 163 -15.85 6.97 -7.82
CA ALA A 163 -15.47 8.34 -8.20
C ALA A 163 -13.95 8.59 -8.24
N ASN A 164 -13.14 7.69 -7.69
CA ASN A 164 -11.68 7.83 -7.56
C ASN A 164 -10.90 7.05 -8.63
N VAL A 165 -11.58 6.20 -9.41
CA VAL A 165 -11.01 5.27 -10.39
C VAL A 165 -10.92 5.90 -11.78
#